data_AF-N8NMT0-F1
#
_entry.id   AF-N8NMT0-F1
#
_cell.length_a   1.000
_cell.length_b   1.000
_cell.length_c   1.000
_cell.angle_alpha   90.00
_cell.angle_beta   90.00
_cell.angle_gamma   90.00
#
_symmetry.space_group_name_H-M   'P 1'
#
loop_
_entity.id
_entity.type
_entity.pdbx_description
1 polymer ?
#
loop_
_entity_poly.entity_id
_entity_poly.type
_entity_poly.pdbx_seq_one_letter_code
_entity_poly.pdbx_strand_id
1 'polypeptide(L)'
;MKQILLAYLFVCLLGIAGLSILSYGHGAGYVYLYWREWQLQTTLWFLAASLVSVSFLMHCIWYAIKQYRSREQRKTQTVFSFSRLHPYEQLAVIWLLNAAQDQRDFIHQSFTKSGLLKHIIDARLSWGQQQYTHALTALNQSNPMAFELAELQRIEIYLSQQQGEQALTHLEFLNQHELSPWLIQVKTAYEQRLVALWGVFAMQFPWLYLRSTQYGHLDQEGLCCTKI
;
A
#
# COMPACT_ATOMS: atom_id res chain seq x y z
N MET A 1 -20.66 -19.12 12.28
CA MET A 1 -21.91 -19.72 11.75
C MET A 1 -22.45 -20.83 12.67
N LYS A 2 -21.74 -21.95 12.90
CA LYS A 2 -22.24 -23.08 13.73
C LYS A 2 -22.56 -22.71 15.19
N GLN A 3 -21.72 -21.92 15.85
CA GLN A 3 -21.90 -21.54 17.26
C GLN A 3 -23.11 -20.61 17.49
N ILE A 4 -23.41 -19.73 16.53
CA ILE A 4 -24.55 -18.81 16.61
C ILE A 4 -25.86 -19.60 16.48
N LEU A 5 -25.93 -20.55 15.54
CA LEU A 5 -27.08 -21.45 15.37
C LEU A 5 -27.33 -22.31 16.61
N LEU A 6 -26.26 -22.82 17.24
CA LEU A 6 -26.34 -23.63 18.47
C LEU A 6 -26.85 -22.82 19.66
N ALA A 7 -26.41 -21.56 19.79
CA ALA A 7 -26.89 -20.66 20.84
C ALA A 7 -28.40 -20.35 20.70
N TYR A 8 -28.88 -20.11 19.47
CA TYR A 8 -30.31 -19.90 19.23
C TYR A 8 -31.15 -21.15 19.50
N LEU A 9 -30.66 -22.34 19.12
CA LEU A 9 -31.32 -23.61 19.42
C LEU A 9 -31.43 -23.84 20.93
N PHE A 10 -30.37 -23.55 21.67
CA PHE A 10 -30.34 -23.66 23.13
C PHE A 10 -31.32 -22.69 23.82
N VAL A 11 -31.38 -21.44 23.36
CA VAL A 11 -32.31 -20.44 23.89
C VAL A 11 -33.78 -20.81 23.57
N CYS A 12 -34.06 -21.33 22.38
CA CYS A 12 -35.38 -21.87 22.04
C CYS A 12 -35.77 -23.05 22.93
N LEU A 13 -34.83 -23.97 23.18
CA LEU A 13 -35.07 -25.15 24.02
C LEU A 13 -35.36 -24.75 25.48
N LEU A 14 -34.65 -23.76 26.02
CA LEU A 14 -34.93 -23.16 27.32
C LEU A 14 -36.30 -22.48 27.38
N GLY A 15 -36.69 -21.75 26.32
CA GLY A 15 -38.02 -21.13 26.21
C GLY A 15 -39.15 -22.17 26.22
N ILE A 16 -38.99 -23.26 25.48
CA ILE A 16 -39.95 -24.38 25.44
C ILE A 16 -40.02 -25.08 26.80
N ALA A 17 -38.89 -25.32 27.45
CA ALA A 17 -38.85 -25.95 28.77
C ALA A 17 -39.55 -25.09 29.84
N GLY A 18 -39.32 -23.77 29.84
CA GLY A 18 -40.00 -22.84 30.74
C GLY A 18 -41.52 -22.81 30.53
N LEU A 19 -41.98 -22.81 29.28
CA LEU A 19 -43.41 -22.86 28.94
C LEU A 19 -44.06 -24.20 29.32
N SER A 20 -43.33 -25.30 29.21
CA SER A 20 -43.81 -26.64 29.61
C SER A 20 -44.08 -26.72 31.11
N ILE A 21 -43.25 -26.07 31.93
CA ILE A 21 -43.43 -26.01 33.39
C ILE A 21 -44.65 -25.15 33.76
N LEU A 22 -44.88 -24.02 33.08
CA LEU A 22 -46.08 -23.20 33.31
C LEU A 22 -47.38 -23.86 32.83
N SER A 23 -47.31 -24.79 31.87
CA SER A 23 -48.47 -25.51 31.33
C SER A 23 -48.92 -26.70 32.20
N TYR A 24 -48.18 -27.07 33.26
CA TYR A 24 -48.36 -28.34 33.98
C TYR A 24 -49.57 -28.37 34.96
N GLY A 25 -50.43 -27.35 34.98
CA GLY A 25 -51.55 -27.27 35.94
C GLY A 25 -52.91 -26.87 35.39
N HIS A 26 -53.00 -26.29 34.19
CA HIS A 26 -54.27 -25.83 33.59
C HIS A 26 -54.34 -26.24 32.11
N GLY A 27 -55.37 -27.02 31.76
CA GLY A 27 -55.60 -27.49 30.39
C GLY A 27 -55.61 -26.34 29.39
N ALA A 28 -54.95 -26.56 28.24
CA ALA A 28 -54.77 -25.65 27.10
C ALA A 28 -55.08 -24.17 27.41
N GLY A 29 -54.30 -23.56 28.31
CA GLY A 29 -54.56 -22.23 28.85
C GLY A 29 -54.95 -21.21 27.78
N TYR A 30 -56.19 -20.73 27.87
CA TYR A 30 -56.72 -19.68 27.01
C TYR A 30 -56.24 -18.33 27.53
N VAL A 31 -55.57 -17.56 26.67
CA VAL A 31 -55.16 -16.20 26.95
C VAL A 31 -56.13 -15.27 26.26
N TYR A 32 -56.80 -14.44 27.05
CA TYR A 32 -57.63 -13.35 26.53
C TYR A 32 -56.76 -12.12 26.32
N LEU A 33 -56.51 -11.79 25.06
CA LEU A 33 -55.87 -10.52 24.71
C LEU A 33 -56.99 -9.50 24.48
N TYR A 34 -57.12 -8.56 25.41
CA TYR A 34 -58.09 -7.47 25.32
C TYR A 34 -57.36 -6.19 24.90
N TRP A 35 -57.60 -5.74 23.66
CA TRP A 35 -57.09 -4.45 23.21
C TRP A 35 -58.19 -3.65 22.51
N ARG A 36 -58.64 -2.59 23.19
CA ARG A 36 -59.70 -1.67 22.74
C ARG A 36 -61.03 -2.40 22.46
N GLU A 37 -61.42 -2.56 21.19
CA GLU A 37 -62.64 -3.29 20.77
C GLU A 37 -62.31 -4.71 20.24
N TRP A 38 -61.04 -5.11 20.24
CA TRP A 38 -60.61 -6.39 19.70
C TRP A 38 -60.39 -7.41 20.82
N GLN A 39 -61.24 -8.45 20.80
CA GLN A 39 -61.12 -9.63 21.63
C GLN A 39 -60.60 -10.79 20.79
N LEU A 40 -59.34 -11.17 21.02
CA LEU A 40 -58.75 -12.35 20.41
C LEU A 40 -58.52 -13.39 21.50
N GLN A 41 -59.34 -14.44 21.48
CA GLN A 41 -59.14 -15.63 22.32
C GLN A 41 -58.11 -16.52 21.62
N THR A 42 -56.92 -16.65 22.20
CA THR A 42 -55.85 -17.49 21.65
C THR A 42 -55.34 -18.46 22.70
N THR A 43 -54.74 -19.56 22.24
CA THR A 43 -54.04 -20.48 23.15
C THR A 43 -52.68 -19.89 23.52
N LEU A 44 -52.23 -20.13 24.76
CA LEU A 44 -50.91 -19.70 25.24
C LEU A 44 -49.78 -20.10 24.27
N TRP A 45 -49.88 -21.29 23.69
CA TRP A 45 -48.94 -21.82 22.69
C TRP A 45 -48.94 -21.02 21.38
N PHE A 46 -50.11 -20.59 20.92
CA PHE A 46 -50.20 -19.75 19.71
C PHE A 46 -49.58 -18.38 19.93
N LEU A 47 -49.82 -17.78 21.11
CA LEU A 47 -49.23 -16.49 21.48
C LEU A 47 -47.70 -16.59 21.57
N ALA A 48 -47.17 -17.62 22.25
CA ALA A 48 -45.74 -17.87 22.34
C ALA A 48 -45.09 -18.11 20.96
N ALA A 49 -45.72 -18.92 20.12
CA ALA A 49 -45.26 -19.15 18.75
C ALA A 49 -45.22 -17.85 17.94
N SER A 50 -46.26 -17.00 18.05
CA SER A 50 -46.30 -15.71 17.34
C SER A 50 -45.14 -14.79 17.76
N LEU A 51 -44.80 -14.76 19.05
CA LEU A 51 -43.76 -13.88 19.58
C LEU A 51 -42.36 -14.33 19.13
N VAL A 52 -42.13 -15.65 19.09
CA VAL A 52 -40.90 -16.23 18.53
C VAL A 52 -40.81 -15.94 17.03
N SER A 53 -41.91 -16.10 16.28
CA SER A 53 -41.94 -15.80 14.85
C SER A 53 -41.64 -14.33 14.55
N VAL A 54 -42.20 -13.39 15.33
CA VAL A 54 -41.94 -11.95 15.16
C VAL A 54 -40.47 -11.62 15.46
N SER A 55 -39.91 -12.18 16.54
CA SER A 55 -38.48 -12.00 16.88
C SER A 55 -37.56 -12.55 15.78
N PHE A 56 -37.88 -13.72 15.25
CA PHE A 56 -37.14 -14.33 14.14
C PHE A 56 -37.20 -13.48 12.87
N LEU A 57 -38.38 -12.98 12.50
CA LEU A 57 -38.56 -12.10 11.35
C LEU A 57 -37.76 -10.79 11.50
N MET A 58 -37.79 -10.17 12.67
CA MET A 58 -37.00 -8.98 12.99
C MET A 58 -35.49 -9.24 12.79
N HIS A 59 -35.02 -10.41 13.23
CA HIS A 59 -33.62 -10.80 13.09
C HIS A 59 -33.22 -11.07 11.63
N CYS A 60 -34.08 -11.75 10.86
CA CYS A 60 -33.87 -11.96 9.42
C CYS A 60 -33.77 -10.63 8.66
N ILE A 61 -34.66 -9.68 8.97
CA ILE A 61 -34.66 -8.34 8.36
C ILE A 61 -33.36 -7.60 8.73
N TRP A 62 -32.94 -7.62 9.99
CA TRP A 62 -31.68 -7.00 10.43
C TRP A 62 -30.46 -7.56 9.69
N TYR A 63 -30.39 -8.89 9.57
CA TYR A 63 -29.28 -9.54 8.88
C TYR A 63 -29.29 -9.23 7.38
N ALA A 64 -30.47 -9.22 6.74
CA ALA A 64 -30.63 -8.83 5.34
C ALA A 64 -30.17 -7.39 5.10
N ILE A 65 -30.56 -6.45 5.97
CA ILE A 65 -30.11 -5.04 5.91
C ILE A 65 -28.59 -4.94 6.09
N LYS A 66 -28.02 -5.65 7.05
CA LYS A 66 -26.57 -5.66 7.30
C LYS A 66 -25.80 -6.21 6.09
N GLN A 67 -26.29 -7.29 5.49
CA GLN A 67 -25.67 -7.88 4.31
C GLN A 67 -25.83 -7.00 3.07
N TYR A 68 -26.99 -6.35 2.90
CA TYR A 68 -27.24 -5.41 1.83
C TYR A 68 -26.33 -4.18 1.94
N ARG A 69 -26.21 -3.58 3.13
CA ARG A 69 -25.27 -2.48 3.38
C ARG A 69 -23.81 -2.89 3.17
N SER A 70 -23.43 -4.09 3.61
CA SER A 70 -22.08 -4.63 3.36
C SER A 70 -21.79 -4.81 1.88
N ARG A 71 -22.79 -5.23 1.08
CA ARG A 71 -22.68 -5.34 -0.38
C ARG A 71 -22.55 -3.97 -1.05
N GLU A 72 -23.34 -2.99 -0.65
CA GLU A 72 -23.25 -1.62 -1.17
C GLU A 72 -21.92 -0.95 -0.81
N GLN A 73 -21.45 -1.10 0.43
CA GLN A 73 -20.13 -0.61 0.85
C GLN A 73 -18.97 -1.23 0.05
N ARG A 74 -19.10 -2.49 -0.39
CA ARG A 74 -18.11 -3.14 -1.28
C ARG A 74 -18.14 -2.56 -2.70
N LYS A 75 -19.28 -2.05 -3.16
CA LYS A 75 -19.39 -1.36 -4.46
C LYS A 75 -18.87 0.07 -4.40
N THR A 76 -18.97 0.75 -3.26
CA THR A 76 -18.38 2.08 -3.06
C THR A 76 -16.87 2.05 -2.80
N GLN A 77 -16.28 0.86 -2.65
CA GLN A 77 -14.84 0.64 -2.51
C GLN A 77 -14.11 0.42 -3.84
N THR A 78 -14.75 0.70 -4.98
CA THR A 78 -14.05 0.75 -6.27
C THR A 78 -13.49 2.16 -6.53
N VAL A 79 -12.24 2.36 -6.06
CA VAL A 79 -11.26 3.36 -6.52
C VAL A 79 -11.57 4.85 -6.19
N PHE A 80 -10.53 5.69 -6.20
CA PHE A 80 -10.49 7.17 -6.06
C PHE A 80 -10.06 7.77 -4.72
N SER A 81 -9.14 7.14 -3.99
CA SER A 81 -8.30 7.90 -3.07
C SER A 81 -6.90 7.31 -3.06
N PHE A 82 -5.94 8.07 -3.60
CA PHE A 82 -4.52 7.71 -3.61
C PHE A 82 -4.07 7.21 -2.23
N SER A 83 -4.53 7.85 -1.16
CA SER A 83 -4.24 7.53 0.25
C SER A 83 -4.68 6.16 0.75
N ARG A 84 -5.53 5.43 0.03
CA ARG A 84 -6.02 4.09 0.41
C ARG A 84 -5.36 2.94 -0.36
N LEU A 85 -4.52 3.22 -1.36
CA LEU A 85 -3.76 2.20 -2.07
C LEU A 85 -2.68 1.61 -1.16
N HIS A 86 -2.25 0.38 -1.47
CA HIS A 86 -1.14 -0.24 -0.74
C HIS A 86 0.14 0.61 -0.93
N PRO A 87 1.02 0.76 0.08
CA PRO A 87 2.22 1.61 -0.05
C PRO A 87 3.09 1.30 -1.28
N TYR A 88 3.21 0.03 -1.67
CA TYR A 88 3.93 -0.36 -2.90
C TYR A 88 3.21 0.05 -4.19
N GLU A 89 1.87 0.05 -4.21
CA GLU A 89 1.07 0.51 -5.35
C GLU A 89 1.14 2.03 -5.47
N GLN A 90 1.12 2.75 -4.35
CA GLN A 90 1.35 4.19 -4.30
C GLN A 90 2.74 4.54 -4.85
N LEU A 91 3.77 3.81 -4.43
CA LEU A 91 5.13 3.97 -4.93
C LEU A 91 5.22 3.67 -6.45
N ALA A 92 4.56 2.62 -6.91
CA ALA A 92 4.52 2.26 -8.33
C ALA A 92 3.84 3.36 -9.18
N VAL A 93 2.72 3.91 -8.71
CA VAL A 93 2.02 5.02 -9.38
C VAL A 93 2.87 6.30 -9.38
N ILE A 94 3.51 6.62 -8.25
CA ILE A 94 4.41 7.77 -8.16
C ILE A 94 5.58 7.63 -9.13
N TRP A 95 6.18 6.44 -9.20
CA TRP A 95 7.29 6.16 -10.10
C TRP A 95 6.85 6.17 -11.58
N LEU A 96 5.68 5.61 -11.89
CA LEU A 96 5.11 5.61 -13.24
C LEU A 96 4.81 7.03 -13.76
N LEU A 97 4.39 7.94 -12.86
CA LEU A 97 4.03 9.31 -13.21
C LEU A 97 5.21 10.29 -13.08
N ASN A 98 6.41 9.81 -12.74
CA ASN A 98 7.54 10.66 -12.35
C ASN A 98 7.18 11.70 -11.26
N ALA A 99 6.12 11.46 -10.47
CA ALA A 99 5.56 12.39 -9.49
C ALA A 99 6.26 12.31 -8.12
N ALA A 100 7.52 11.84 -8.10
CA ALA A 100 8.32 11.71 -6.89
C ALA A 100 8.46 13.05 -6.15
N GLN A 101 8.33 14.16 -6.88
CA GLN A 101 8.38 15.51 -6.35
C GLN A 101 7.09 15.97 -5.66
N ASP A 102 5.94 15.41 -6.02
CA ASP A 102 4.62 15.82 -5.49
C ASP A 102 4.25 15.06 -4.20
N GLN A 103 4.86 13.89 -3.97
CA GLN A 103 4.55 12.97 -2.88
C GLN A 103 5.76 12.69 -1.97
N ARG A 104 6.55 13.73 -1.69
CA ARG A 104 7.83 13.62 -0.95
C ARG A 104 7.65 13.07 0.46
N ASP A 105 6.63 13.53 1.17
CA ASP A 105 6.38 13.14 2.57
C ASP A 105 6.07 11.64 2.68
N PHE A 106 5.32 11.11 1.72
CA PHE A 106 5.01 9.68 1.65
C PHE A 106 6.27 8.83 1.39
N ILE A 107 7.11 9.27 0.43
CA ILE A 107 8.37 8.58 0.11
C ILE A 107 9.29 8.60 1.33
N HIS A 108 9.51 9.76 1.94
CA HIS A 108 10.35 9.90 3.13
C HIS A 108 9.86 9.00 4.27
N GLN A 109 8.55 9.02 4.58
CA GLN A 109 7.98 8.16 5.63
C GLN A 109 8.16 6.66 5.33
N SER A 110 7.96 6.25 4.07
CA SER A 110 8.09 4.85 3.65
C SER A 110 9.53 4.33 3.79
N PHE A 111 10.52 5.20 3.58
CA PHE A 111 11.94 4.84 3.67
C PHE A 111 12.62 5.24 4.99
N THR A 112 11.94 5.92 5.92
CA THR A 112 12.50 6.37 7.21
C THR A 112 13.08 5.22 8.05
N LYS A 113 12.49 4.01 7.93
CA LYS A 113 12.96 2.80 8.64
C LYS A 113 14.04 2.02 7.86
N SER A 114 14.33 2.39 6.62
CA SER A 114 15.33 1.70 5.81
C SER A 114 16.73 2.20 6.17
N GLY A 115 17.51 1.35 6.84
CA GLY A 115 18.91 1.67 7.14
C GLY A 115 19.82 1.74 5.91
N LEU A 116 19.36 1.28 4.74
CA LEU A 116 20.14 1.22 3.50
C LEU A 116 19.80 2.40 2.57
N LEU A 117 18.51 2.62 2.30
CA LEU A 117 18.07 3.52 1.23
C LEU A 117 17.66 4.92 1.70
N LYS A 118 17.44 5.14 3.01
CA LYS A 118 16.93 6.42 3.54
C LYS A 118 17.72 7.61 3.00
N HIS A 119 19.02 7.63 3.23
CA HIS A 119 19.89 8.74 2.85
C HIS A 119 20.03 8.93 1.33
N ILE A 120 19.91 7.86 0.55
CA ILE A 120 19.94 7.92 -0.92
C ILE A 120 18.65 8.54 -1.46
N ILE A 121 17.51 8.18 -0.90
CA ILE A 121 16.21 8.75 -1.24
C ILE A 121 16.13 10.22 -0.84
N ASP A 122 16.60 10.57 0.36
CA ASP A 122 16.67 11.96 0.83
C ASP A 122 17.52 12.82 -0.11
N ALA A 123 18.65 12.28 -0.59
CA ALA A 123 19.50 12.94 -1.56
C ALA A 123 18.79 13.14 -2.92
N ARG A 124 18.08 12.12 -3.41
CA ARG A 124 17.33 12.21 -4.67
C ARG A 124 16.19 13.24 -4.61
N LEU A 125 15.48 13.30 -3.48
CA LEU A 125 14.45 14.32 -3.25
C LEU A 125 15.03 15.74 -3.14
N SER A 126 16.23 15.88 -2.55
CA SER A 126 16.95 17.15 -2.45
C SER A 126 17.50 17.60 -3.81
N TRP A 127 17.99 16.67 -4.62
CA TRP A 127 18.42 16.92 -6.00
C TRP A 127 17.27 17.47 -6.87
N GLY A 128 16.07 16.89 -6.75
CA GLY A 128 14.86 17.43 -7.42
C GLY A 128 14.46 18.84 -6.99
N GLN A 129 14.93 19.30 -5.82
CA GLN A 129 14.76 20.67 -5.32
C GLN A 129 15.88 21.62 -5.73
N GLN A 130 16.84 21.16 -6.55
CA GLN A 130 18.08 21.88 -6.87
C GLN A 130 18.96 22.17 -5.64
N GLN A 131 18.74 21.47 -4.52
CA GLN A 131 19.51 21.60 -3.28
C GLN A 131 20.69 20.62 -3.28
N TYR A 132 21.63 20.84 -4.19
CA TYR A 132 22.72 19.89 -4.46
C TYR A 132 23.66 19.68 -3.27
N THR A 133 23.93 20.72 -2.48
CA THR A 133 24.79 20.65 -1.28
C THR A 133 24.17 19.78 -0.17
N HIS A 134 22.87 19.92 0.06
CA HIS A 134 22.12 19.05 0.98
C HIS A 134 22.07 17.62 0.48
N ALA A 135 21.89 17.42 -0.83
CA ALA A 135 21.89 16.09 -1.43
C ALA A 135 23.23 15.37 -1.22
N LEU A 136 24.35 16.04 -1.46
CA LEU A 136 25.70 15.47 -1.22
C LEU A 136 25.94 15.18 0.26
N THR A 137 25.48 16.06 1.16
CA THR A 137 25.62 15.84 2.61
C THR A 137 24.84 14.62 3.07
N ALA A 138 23.62 14.42 2.56
CA ALA A 138 22.84 13.22 2.82
C ALA A 138 23.54 11.95 2.31
N LEU A 139 24.14 11.99 1.11
CA LEU A 139 24.90 10.86 0.57
C LEU A 139 26.17 10.52 1.36
N ASN A 140 26.77 11.46 2.08
CA ASN A 140 27.90 11.15 2.96
C ASN A 140 27.48 10.35 4.20
N GLN A 141 26.20 10.35 4.55
CA GLN A 141 25.64 9.58 5.67
C GLN A 141 25.07 8.23 5.22
N SER A 142 25.14 7.90 3.93
CA SER A 142 24.61 6.63 3.41
C SER A 142 25.35 5.42 3.95
N ASN A 143 24.64 4.30 4.05
CA ASN A 143 25.22 3.04 4.47
C ASN A 143 26.28 2.56 3.48
N PRO A 144 27.46 2.08 3.94
CA PRO A 144 28.50 1.52 3.06
C PRO A 144 28.01 0.38 2.15
N MET A 145 27.01 -0.40 2.55
CA MET A 145 26.44 -1.47 1.71
C MET A 145 25.62 -0.94 0.51
N ALA A 146 25.25 0.34 0.51
CA ALA A 146 24.49 1.00 -0.54
C ALA A 146 25.37 1.90 -1.43
N PHE A 147 26.69 1.72 -1.34
CA PHE A 147 27.67 2.61 -1.92
C PHE A 147 27.47 2.81 -3.42
N GLU A 148 27.22 1.74 -4.20
CA GLU A 148 27.07 1.84 -5.66
C GLU A 148 25.89 2.75 -6.05
N LEU A 149 24.77 2.64 -5.33
CA LEU A 149 23.61 3.50 -5.57
C LEU A 149 23.86 4.94 -5.12
N ALA A 150 24.60 5.12 -4.02
CA ALA A 150 24.99 6.44 -3.56
C ALA A 150 25.88 7.15 -4.59
N GLU A 151 26.87 6.45 -5.16
CA GLU A 151 27.76 6.97 -6.19
C GLU A 151 27.03 7.29 -7.50
N LEU A 152 26.11 6.44 -7.96
CA LEU A 152 25.25 6.77 -9.11
C LEU A 152 24.52 8.11 -8.88
N GLN A 153 23.95 8.31 -7.69
CA GLN A 153 23.26 9.55 -7.35
C GLN A 153 24.24 10.74 -7.23
N ARG A 154 25.47 10.53 -6.73
CA ARG A 154 26.51 11.58 -6.70
C ARG A 154 26.88 12.05 -8.09
N ILE A 155 27.06 11.13 -9.04
CA ILE A 155 27.37 11.45 -10.43
C ILE A 155 26.26 12.33 -11.02
N GLU A 156 24.99 11.99 -10.84
CA GLU A 156 23.86 12.81 -11.29
C GLU A 156 23.89 14.22 -10.70
N ILE A 157 24.23 14.33 -9.40
CA ILE A 157 24.35 15.63 -8.73
C ILE A 157 25.52 16.43 -9.32
N TYR A 158 26.69 15.83 -9.58
CA TYR A 158 27.83 16.52 -10.17
C TYR A 158 27.59 16.93 -11.62
N LEU A 159 26.93 16.08 -12.42
CA LEU A 159 26.49 16.42 -13.77
C LEU A 159 25.55 17.62 -13.75
N SER A 160 24.58 17.66 -12.81
CA SER A 160 23.68 18.81 -12.68
C SER A 160 24.35 20.10 -12.21
N GLN A 161 25.45 19.99 -11.45
CA GLN A 161 26.28 21.13 -11.02
C GLN A 161 27.34 21.55 -12.06
N GLN A 162 27.36 20.91 -13.23
CA GLN A 162 28.37 21.11 -14.28
C GLN A 162 29.83 20.81 -13.83
N GLN A 163 30.00 19.93 -12.83
CA GLN A 163 31.31 19.55 -12.29
C GLN A 163 31.85 18.30 -13.00
N GLY A 164 32.24 18.45 -14.27
CA GLY A 164 32.63 17.35 -15.15
C GLY A 164 33.80 16.51 -14.65
N GLU A 165 34.86 17.12 -14.11
CA GLU A 165 36.05 16.39 -13.61
C GLU A 165 35.72 15.49 -12.41
N GLN A 166 34.86 15.96 -11.49
CA GLN A 166 34.41 15.16 -10.36
C GLN A 166 33.49 14.04 -10.82
N ALA A 167 32.53 14.34 -11.71
CA ALA A 167 31.65 13.33 -12.29
C ALA A 167 32.44 12.21 -12.99
N LEU A 168 33.49 12.56 -13.75
CA LEU A 168 34.35 11.60 -14.42
C LEU A 168 35.07 10.67 -13.43
N THR A 169 35.63 11.23 -12.36
CA THR A 169 36.34 10.44 -11.34
C THR A 169 35.43 9.37 -10.73
N HIS A 170 34.19 9.75 -10.40
CA HIS A 170 33.21 8.83 -9.84
C HIS A 170 32.69 7.80 -10.87
N LEU A 171 32.56 8.19 -12.14
CA LEU A 171 32.20 7.27 -13.23
C LEU A 171 33.29 6.21 -13.48
N GLU A 172 34.55 6.62 -13.51
CA GLU A 172 35.69 5.70 -13.68
C GLU A 172 35.81 4.75 -12.49
N PHE A 173 35.58 5.25 -11.26
CA PHE A 173 35.56 4.42 -10.06
C PHE A 173 34.51 3.29 -10.17
N LEU A 174 33.27 3.63 -10.57
CA LEU A 174 32.20 2.63 -10.68
C LEU A 174 32.46 1.59 -11.78
N ASN A 175 33.23 1.91 -12.81
CA ASN A 175 33.56 0.97 -13.87
C ASN A 175 34.56 -0.11 -13.42
N GLN A 176 35.37 0.18 -12.40
CA GLN A 176 36.35 -0.76 -11.84
C GLN A 176 35.82 -1.50 -10.60
N HIS A 177 34.73 -1.01 -10.02
CA HIS A 177 34.15 -1.52 -8.78
C HIS A 177 33.29 -2.77 -9.02
N GLU A 178 33.52 -3.82 -8.25
CA GLU A 178 32.69 -5.03 -8.32
C GLU A 178 31.30 -4.79 -7.71
N LEU A 179 30.26 -5.21 -8.43
CA LEU A 179 28.88 -5.02 -8.00
C LEU A 179 28.57 -5.84 -6.75
N SER A 180 28.01 -5.18 -5.73
CA SER A 180 27.56 -5.85 -4.50
C SER A 180 26.60 -7.02 -4.76
N PRO A 181 26.66 -8.11 -3.95
CA PRO A 181 25.85 -9.32 -4.16
C PRO A 181 24.33 -9.10 -4.20
N TRP A 182 23.82 -8.10 -3.48
CA TRP A 182 22.40 -7.81 -3.41
C TRP A 182 21.86 -7.10 -4.66
N LEU A 183 22.73 -6.51 -5.48
CA LEU A 183 22.37 -5.85 -6.74
C LEU A 183 22.45 -6.79 -7.96
N ILE A 184 22.92 -8.03 -7.79
CA ILE A 184 23.08 -9.00 -8.89
C ILE A 184 21.75 -9.25 -9.62
N GLN A 185 20.64 -9.34 -8.89
CA GLN A 185 19.31 -9.58 -9.49
C GLN A 185 18.84 -8.42 -10.40
N VAL A 186 19.38 -7.22 -10.20
CA VAL A 186 19.04 -6.00 -10.94
C VAL A 186 20.23 -5.46 -11.74
N LYS A 187 21.26 -6.29 -11.96
CA LYS A 187 22.52 -5.92 -12.62
C LYS A 187 22.29 -5.24 -13.97
N THR A 188 21.41 -5.79 -14.80
CA THR A 188 21.11 -5.22 -16.12
C THR A 188 20.56 -3.78 -16.02
N ALA A 189 19.68 -3.51 -15.05
CA ALA A 189 19.15 -2.16 -14.84
C ALA A 189 20.23 -1.20 -14.31
N TYR A 190 21.13 -1.69 -13.47
CA TYR A 190 22.29 -0.93 -13.00
C TYR A 190 23.22 -0.54 -14.16
N GLU A 191 23.60 -1.50 -15.00
CA GLU A 191 24.46 -1.26 -16.17
C GLU A 191 23.81 -0.29 -17.16
N GLN A 192 22.51 -0.44 -17.44
CA GLN A 192 21.75 0.51 -18.26
C GLN A 192 21.77 1.93 -17.68
N ARG A 193 21.63 2.07 -16.35
CA ARG A 193 21.71 3.37 -15.70
C ARG A 193 23.11 3.97 -15.83
N LEU A 194 24.15 3.17 -15.64
CA LEU A 194 25.54 3.61 -15.79
C LEU A 194 25.83 4.09 -17.22
N VAL A 195 25.39 3.33 -18.24
CA VAL A 195 25.50 3.73 -19.65
C VAL A 195 24.75 5.04 -19.93
N ALA A 196 23.55 5.20 -19.38
CA ALA A 196 22.79 6.45 -19.53
C ALA A 196 23.54 7.66 -18.92
N LEU A 197 24.18 7.50 -17.76
CA LEU A 197 24.99 8.56 -17.15
C LEU A 197 26.23 8.89 -17.98
N TRP A 198 26.90 7.88 -18.54
CA TRP A 198 27.98 8.09 -19.51
C TRP A 198 27.50 8.84 -20.75
N GLY A 199 26.29 8.54 -21.23
CA GLY A 199 25.68 9.23 -22.38
C GLY A 199 25.43 10.72 -22.08
N VAL A 200 24.88 11.04 -20.91
CA VAL A 200 24.69 12.42 -20.46
C VAL A 200 26.05 13.13 -20.30
N PHE A 201 27.04 12.47 -19.71
CA PHE A 201 28.39 13.02 -19.54
C PHE A 201 29.06 13.31 -20.88
N ALA A 202 29.01 12.38 -21.83
CA ALA A 202 29.60 12.55 -23.16
C ALA A 202 28.94 13.71 -23.94
N MET A 203 27.63 13.91 -23.77
CA MET A 203 26.90 15.03 -24.37
C MET A 203 27.26 16.38 -23.74
N GLN A 204 27.43 16.44 -22.42
CA GLN A 204 27.73 17.69 -21.69
C GLN A 204 29.22 18.07 -21.72
N PHE A 205 30.12 17.08 -21.68
CA PHE A 205 31.57 17.28 -21.63
C PHE A 205 32.32 16.43 -22.67
N PRO A 206 32.13 16.68 -23.98
CA PRO A 206 32.70 15.83 -25.03
C PRO A 206 34.22 15.69 -24.96
N TRP A 207 34.92 16.78 -24.63
CA TRP A 207 36.39 16.80 -24.56
C TRP A 207 36.94 16.08 -23.33
N LEU A 208 36.22 16.10 -22.21
CA LEU A 208 36.60 15.34 -21.02
C LEU A 208 36.34 13.85 -21.23
N TYR A 209 35.26 13.51 -21.92
CA TYR A 209 34.98 12.13 -22.32
C TYR A 209 36.08 11.55 -23.22
N LEU A 210 36.57 12.31 -24.21
CA LEU A 210 37.70 11.86 -25.03
C LEU A 210 39.01 11.69 -24.26
N ARG A 211 39.14 12.35 -23.11
CA ARG A 211 40.32 12.24 -22.23
C ARG A 211 40.17 11.11 -21.20
N SER A 212 38.99 10.49 -21.07
CA SER A 212 38.78 9.46 -20.05
C SER A 212 39.65 8.24 -20.32
N THR A 213 40.16 7.65 -19.24
CA THR A 213 41.02 6.47 -19.33
C THR A 213 40.20 5.20 -19.55
N GLN A 214 38.93 5.25 -19.18
CA GLN A 214 37.94 4.20 -19.40
C GLN A 214 36.66 4.80 -19.99
N TYR A 215 36.00 4.03 -20.87
CA TYR A 215 34.78 4.44 -21.55
C TYR A 215 33.66 3.49 -21.16
N GLY A 216 32.50 4.04 -20.78
CA GLY A 216 31.27 3.26 -20.77
C GLY A 216 30.87 2.91 -22.20
N HIS A 217 30.44 1.66 -22.45
CA HIS A 217 29.92 1.27 -23.76
C HIS A 217 28.65 2.06 -24.08
N LEU A 218 28.78 3.12 -24.87
CA LEU A 218 27.67 3.90 -25.39
C LEU A 218 27.03 3.14 -26.56
N ASP A 219 26.29 2.08 -26.27
CA ASP A 219 25.48 1.42 -27.29
C ASP A 219 24.36 2.35 -27.75
N GLN A 220 24.04 2.31 -29.05
CA GLN A 220 23.10 3.21 -29.72
C GLN A 220 21.68 3.23 -29.11
N GLU A 221 21.32 2.24 -28.28
CA GLU A 221 20.02 2.17 -27.61
C GLU A 221 19.88 3.16 -26.44
N GLY A 222 20.99 3.62 -25.83
CA GLY A 222 20.95 4.50 -24.65
C GLY A 222 20.68 5.99 -24.93
N LEU A 223 20.85 6.43 -26.19
CA LEU A 223 20.69 7.84 -26.59
C LEU A 223 19.24 8.27 -26.82
N CYS A 224 18.28 7.33 -26.90
CA CYS A 224 16.91 7.64 -27.30
C CYS A 224 15.97 8.04 -26.13
N CYS A 225 16.36 7.80 -24.87
CA CYS A 225 15.46 8.00 -23.72
C CYS A 225 15.54 9.37 -23.03
N THR A 226 16.18 10.38 -23.63
CA THR A 226 16.18 11.78 -23.11
C THR A 226 15.13 12.66 -23.79
N LYS A 227 13.99 12.09 -24.16
CA LYS A 227 12.73 12.82 -24.37
C LYS A 227 11.58 11.99 -23.82
N ILE A 228 11.12 12.34 -22.62
CA ILE A 228 9.72 12.48 -22.17
C ILE A 228 9.78 13.04 -20.75
#